data_AF-A0A3M1Q6G7-F1
#
_entry.id   AF-A0A3M1Q6G7-F1
#
_cell.length_a   1.000
_cell.length_b   1.000
_cell.length_c   1.000
_cell.angle_alpha   90.00
_cell.angle_beta   90.00
_cell.angle_gamma   90.00
#
_symmetry.space_group_name_H-M   'P 1'
#
loop_
_entity.id
_entity.type
_entity.pdbx_description
1 polymer ?
#
loop_
_entity_poly.entity_id
_entity_poly.type
_entity_poly.pdbx_seq_one_letter_code
_entity_poly.pdbx_strand_id
1 'polypeptide(L)'
;MNRMSLPGCTPVPLAGWLKAVGVLRLVAEQAAPQARGCWRQGRFELCGALDAEGLRRFFLHDYRPTPVVAPWNGGSGFFPKDNQGGIAPISEGQAPRLAPYRQAIEFGRSLLARLNISAKPDTRQKAELLRRFRAEAPEPVLDWFNAAVMLSGDDPRYPPLLGTGGNDGRLDFTNNFMQRLVDLFDPATGDPTPDAAGWLEEALFGVPEPTRIKGAIGQFSPGDAGGPNASTGFEGSSLINPWDFVLMIEGAMAFAAAVSR
;
A
#
# COMPACT_ATOMS: atom_id res chain seq x y z
N MET A 1 -9.42 -26.81 -10.67
CA MET A 1 -8.72 -25.75 -9.92
C MET A 1 -7.54 -25.35 -10.77
N ASN A 2 -7.52 -24.12 -11.25
CA ASN A 2 -6.49 -23.64 -12.17
C ASN A 2 -5.24 -23.28 -11.37
N ARG A 3 -4.08 -23.48 -11.98
CA ARG A 3 -2.79 -23.04 -11.45
C ARG A 3 -2.17 -22.09 -12.47
N MET A 4 -1.75 -20.94 -11.99
CA MET A 4 -1.17 -19.89 -12.80
C MET A 4 0.14 -19.41 -12.18
N SER A 5 1.20 -19.43 -12.97
CA SER A 5 2.49 -18.86 -12.60
C SER A 5 2.44 -17.34 -12.77
N LEU A 6 2.86 -16.62 -11.73
CA LEU A 6 3.04 -15.17 -11.70
C LEU A 6 4.53 -14.85 -11.57
N PRO A 7 5.30 -14.85 -12.68
CA PRO A 7 6.75 -14.67 -12.65
C PRO A 7 7.20 -13.26 -12.23
N GLY A 8 6.32 -12.25 -12.28
CA GLY A 8 6.60 -10.93 -11.70
C GLY A 8 6.64 -10.95 -10.17
N CYS A 9 6.00 -11.92 -9.53
CA CYS A 9 5.96 -12.13 -8.09
C CYS A 9 7.12 -13.03 -7.62
N THR A 10 8.31 -12.44 -7.48
CA THR A 10 9.54 -13.14 -7.08
C THR A 10 9.68 -13.28 -5.56
N PRO A 11 10.41 -14.29 -5.04
CA PRO A 11 10.67 -14.43 -3.60
C PRO A 11 11.70 -13.44 -3.06
N VAL A 12 12.44 -12.75 -3.94
CA VAL A 12 13.42 -11.72 -3.61
C VAL A 12 13.36 -10.60 -4.66
N PRO A 13 13.58 -9.32 -4.28
CA PRO A 13 13.76 -8.81 -2.92
C PRO A 13 12.46 -8.84 -2.10
N LEU A 14 12.49 -8.34 -0.85
CA LEU A 14 11.33 -8.35 0.05
C LEU A 14 10.08 -7.72 -0.56
N ALA A 15 10.24 -6.68 -1.40
CA ALA A 15 9.14 -6.09 -2.18
C ALA A 15 8.41 -7.13 -3.05
N GLY A 16 9.14 -7.97 -3.79
CA GLY A 16 8.56 -9.01 -4.63
C GLY A 16 7.83 -10.08 -3.81
N TRP A 17 8.40 -10.44 -2.66
CA TRP A 17 7.81 -11.41 -1.75
C TRP A 17 6.49 -10.90 -1.15
N LEU A 18 6.50 -9.66 -0.62
CA LEU A 18 5.31 -9.02 -0.09
C LEU A 18 4.25 -8.79 -1.17
N LYS A 19 4.65 -8.38 -2.37
CA LYS A 19 3.74 -8.28 -3.53
C LYS A 19 2.97 -9.59 -3.76
N ALA A 20 3.66 -10.72 -3.76
CA ALA A 20 3.02 -12.03 -3.95
C ALA A 20 2.00 -12.34 -2.84
N VAL A 21 2.33 -11.99 -1.59
CA VAL A 21 1.41 -12.11 -0.44
C VAL A 21 0.21 -11.18 -0.60
N GLY A 22 0.42 -9.94 -1.04
CA GLY A 22 -0.65 -8.98 -1.31
C GLY A 22 -1.59 -9.48 -2.38
N VAL A 23 -1.06 -10.04 -3.47
CA VAL A 23 -1.88 -10.68 -4.51
C VAL A 23 -2.75 -11.80 -3.94
N LEU A 24 -2.17 -12.71 -3.17
CA LEU A 24 -2.93 -13.81 -2.56
C LEU A 24 -4.01 -13.30 -1.62
N ARG A 25 -3.67 -12.36 -0.73
CA ARG A 25 -4.58 -11.76 0.23
C ARG A 25 -5.78 -11.12 -0.48
N LEU A 26 -5.52 -10.23 -1.44
CA LEU A 26 -6.56 -9.51 -2.16
C LEU A 26 -7.46 -10.44 -2.97
N VAL A 27 -6.88 -11.42 -3.67
CA VAL A 27 -7.67 -12.40 -4.42
C VAL A 27 -8.52 -13.24 -3.47
N ALA A 28 -7.97 -13.71 -2.34
CA ALA A 28 -8.71 -14.51 -1.38
C ALA A 28 -9.85 -13.70 -0.72
N GLU A 29 -9.60 -12.45 -0.35
CA GLU A 29 -10.59 -11.61 0.34
C GLU A 29 -11.69 -11.08 -0.58
N GLN A 30 -11.36 -10.72 -1.82
CA GLN A 30 -12.25 -9.91 -2.67
C GLN A 30 -12.81 -10.65 -3.89
N ALA A 31 -12.24 -11.80 -4.31
CA ALA A 31 -12.64 -12.46 -5.55
C ALA A 31 -12.84 -13.98 -5.42
N ALA A 32 -11.94 -14.69 -4.74
CA ALA A 32 -11.90 -16.15 -4.69
C ALA A 32 -11.41 -16.65 -3.32
N PRO A 33 -12.30 -16.83 -2.33
CA PRO A 33 -11.95 -17.23 -0.95
C PRO A 33 -11.16 -18.53 -0.77
N GLN A 34 -11.19 -19.40 -1.78
CA GLN A 34 -10.45 -20.67 -1.78
C GLN A 34 -9.10 -20.58 -2.50
N ALA A 35 -8.66 -19.37 -2.87
CA ALA A 35 -7.37 -19.14 -3.49
C ALA A 35 -6.23 -19.59 -2.56
N ARG A 36 -5.23 -20.24 -3.14
CA ARG A 36 -4.02 -20.71 -2.45
C ARG A 36 -2.80 -20.25 -3.23
N GLY A 37 -1.72 -19.96 -2.53
CA GLY A 37 -0.45 -19.56 -3.13
C GLY A 37 0.69 -20.46 -2.69
N CYS A 38 1.65 -20.70 -3.57
CA CYS A 38 2.94 -21.28 -3.18
C CYS A 38 4.05 -20.81 -4.11
N TRP A 39 5.29 -20.74 -3.64
CA TRP A 39 6.42 -20.54 -4.53
C TRP A 39 6.91 -21.88 -5.10
N ARG A 40 7.20 -21.90 -6.39
CA ARG A 40 7.84 -23.03 -7.08
C ARG A 40 8.87 -22.49 -8.05
N GLN A 41 10.09 -23.03 -8.00
CA GLN A 41 11.19 -22.66 -8.90
C GLN A 41 11.41 -21.13 -9.00
N GLY A 42 11.31 -20.42 -7.87
CA GLY A 42 11.52 -18.97 -7.82
C GLY A 42 10.35 -18.11 -8.34
N ARG A 43 9.19 -18.71 -8.63
CA ARG A 43 7.99 -18.00 -9.10
C ARG A 43 6.81 -18.26 -8.17
N PHE A 44 5.92 -17.30 -8.01
CA PHE A 44 4.71 -17.49 -7.25
C PHE A 44 3.64 -18.17 -8.11
N GLU A 45 3.02 -19.22 -7.59
CA GLU A 45 1.94 -19.97 -8.22
C GLU A 45 0.63 -19.68 -7.48
N LEU A 46 -0.31 -19.04 -8.17
CA LEU A 46 -1.66 -18.82 -7.68
C LEU A 46 -2.56 -19.98 -8.13
N CYS A 47 -3.19 -20.65 -7.17
CA CYS A 47 -4.11 -21.76 -7.39
C CYS A 47 -5.52 -21.33 -7.00
N GLY A 48 -6.48 -21.41 -7.92
CA GLY A 48 -7.84 -20.95 -7.65
C GLY A 48 -8.80 -21.08 -8.83
N ALA A 49 -9.86 -20.28 -8.79
CA ALA A 49 -10.87 -20.21 -9.84
C ALA A 49 -10.52 -19.21 -10.95
N LEU A 50 -9.74 -18.17 -10.65
CA LEU A 50 -9.32 -17.17 -11.62
C LEU A 50 -8.24 -17.73 -12.56
N ASP A 51 -8.39 -17.42 -13.84
CA ASP A 51 -7.33 -17.51 -14.83
C ASP A 51 -6.61 -16.14 -14.98
N ALA A 52 -5.72 -16.03 -15.95
CA ALA A 52 -4.94 -14.82 -16.15
C ALA A 52 -5.81 -13.60 -16.53
N GLU A 53 -6.84 -13.81 -17.34
CA GLU A 53 -7.76 -12.74 -17.74
C GLU A 53 -8.66 -12.30 -16.58
N GLY A 54 -9.18 -13.26 -15.82
CA GLY A 54 -9.92 -12.98 -14.60
C GLY A 54 -9.09 -12.22 -13.57
N LEU A 55 -7.79 -12.53 -13.44
CA LEU A 55 -6.89 -11.81 -12.54
C LEU A 55 -6.62 -10.37 -13.00
N ARG A 56 -6.42 -10.15 -14.30
CA ARG A 56 -6.28 -8.80 -14.89
C ARG A 56 -7.51 -7.96 -14.62
N ARG A 57 -8.69 -8.49 -14.98
CA ARG A 57 -9.96 -7.83 -14.77
C ARG A 57 -10.17 -7.49 -13.30
N PHE A 58 -9.86 -8.43 -12.40
CA PHE A 58 -9.96 -8.21 -10.96
C PHE A 58 -9.15 -6.99 -10.53
N PHE A 59 -7.85 -6.95 -10.80
CA PHE A 59 -7.02 -5.82 -10.35
C PHE A 59 -7.37 -4.50 -11.05
N LEU A 60 -7.68 -4.51 -12.34
CA LEU A 60 -7.98 -3.29 -13.08
C LEU A 60 -9.36 -2.72 -12.75
N HIS A 61 -10.36 -3.56 -12.48
CA HIS A 61 -11.77 -3.11 -12.42
C HIS A 61 -12.45 -3.38 -11.07
N ASP A 62 -12.10 -4.46 -10.38
CA ASP A 62 -12.85 -4.92 -9.20
C ASP A 62 -12.10 -4.67 -7.87
N TYR A 63 -10.76 -4.56 -7.91
CA TYR A 63 -9.91 -4.36 -6.74
C TYR A 63 -10.29 -3.09 -5.98
N ARG A 64 -10.52 -3.28 -4.68
CA ARG A 64 -10.81 -2.23 -3.70
C ARG A 64 -9.61 -2.08 -2.78
N PRO A 65 -8.89 -0.94 -2.83
CA PRO A 65 -7.74 -0.73 -1.97
C PRO A 65 -8.10 -0.72 -0.49
N THR A 66 -7.27 -1.37 0.32
CA THR A 66 -7.36 -1.26 1.78
C THR A 66 -6.97 0.17 2.19
N PRO A 67 -7.74 0.84 3.07
CA PRO A 67 -7.37 2.18 3.52
C PRO A 67 -6.05 2.21 4.30
N VAL A 68 -5.04 2.87 3.75
CA VAL A 68 -3.72 3.07 4.34
C VAL A 68 -3.55 4.55 4.69
N VAL A 69 -3.80 4.91 5.96
CA VAL A 69 -3.71 6.30 6.43
C VAL A 69 -2.91 6.40 7.73
N ALA A 70 -2.22 7.50 7.93
CA ALA A 70 -1.48 7.78 9.16
C ALA A 70 -1.64 9.24 9.60
N PRO A 71 -2.82 9.65 10.13
CA PRO A 71 -3.00 11.01 10.66
C PRO A 71 -2.05 11.37 11.81
N TRP A 72 -1.25 10.41 12.30
CA TRP A 72 -0.22 10.59 13.30
C TRP A 72 1.19 10.89 12.73
N ASN A 73 1.37 10.85 11.40
CA ASN A 73 2.64 11.10 10.74
C ASN A 73 2.66 12.46 10.05
N GLY A 74 3.80 13.17 10.15
CA GLY A 74 4.07 14.31 9.26
C GLY A 74 4.52 13.78 7.90
N GLY A 75 3.97 14.33 6.82
CA GLY A 75 4.14 13.85 5.45
C GLY A 75 3.00 12.95 4.94
N SER A 76 2.06 12.59 5.81
CA SER A 76 0.92 11.68 5.52
C SER A 76 -0.15 12.30 4.63
N GLY A 77 -0.16 13.62 4.50
CA GLY A 77 -1.18 14.38 3.77
C GLY A 77 -2.20 15.06 4.68
N PHE A 78 -2.23 14.73 5.98
CA PHE A 78 -3.21 15.30 6.91
C PHE A 78 -2.87 16.71 7.38
N PHE A 79 -1.61 17.17 7.22
CA PHE A 79 -1.17 18.46 7.73
C PHE A 79 -0.87 19.48 6.62
N PRO A 80 -0.94 20.80 6.88
CA PRO A 80 -0.82 21.84 5.84
C PRO A 80 0.48 21.84 5.04
N LYS A 81 1.57 21.28 5.59
CA LYS A 81 2.89 21.22 4.93
C LYS A 81 3.12 19.89 4.20
N ASP A 82 2.16 18.97 4.26
CA ASP A 82 2.27 17.66 3.65
C ASP A 82 1.93 17.74 2.17
N ASN A 83 2.55 16.87 1.37
CA ASN A 83 2.18 16.70 -0.03
C ASN A 83 0.72 16.22 -0.14
N GLN A 84 -0.11 16.97 -0.86
CA GLN A 84 -1.53 16.69 -1.03
C GLN A 84 -1.84 15.79 -2.24
N GLY A 85 -0.85 15.46 -3.07
CA GLY A 85 -1.04 14.74 -4.34
C GLY A 85 -1.63 13.34 -4.21
N GLY A 86 -1.56 12.72 -3.03
CA GLY A 86 -2.27 11.46 -2.74
C GLY A 86 -3.64 11.68 -2.10
N ILE A 87 -3.65 12.32 -0.93
CA ILE A 87 -4.85 12.42 -0.09
C ILE A 87 -5.96 13.28 -0.70
N ALA A 88 -5.63 14.41 -1.36
CA ALA A 88 -6.63 15.35 -1.85
C ALA A 88 -7.48 14.75 -2.99
N PRO A 89 -6.87 14.18 -4.07
CA PRO A 89 -7.64 13.56 -5.14
C PRO A 89 -8.54 12.42 -4.65
N ILE A 90 -8.05 11.59 -3.72
CA ILE A 90 -8.86 10.51 -3.14
C ILE A 90 -10.03 11.08 -2.35
N SER A 91 -9.80 12.11 -1.53
CA SER A 91 -10.82 12.70 -0.67
C SER A 91 -11.90 13.48 -1.45
N GLU A 92 -11.54 14.08 -2.58
CA GLU A 92 -12.42 14.88 -3.43
C GLU A 92 -13.11 14.04 -4.52
N GLY A 93 -12.54 12.89 -4.85
CA GLY A 93 -13.05 11.96 -5.86
C GLY A 93 -14.33 11.22 -5.44
N GLN A 94 -14.93 10.52 -6.40
CA GLN A 94 -16.19 9.78 -6.22
C GLN A 94 -16.10 8.29 -6.57
N ALA A 95 -14.92 7.81 -7.00
CA ALA A 95 -14.70 6.42 -7.37
C ALA A 95 -15.23 5.45 -6.28
N PRO A 96 -16.12 4.50 -6.62
CA PRO A 96 -16.69 3.58 -5.64
C PRO A 96 -15.65 2.73 -4.91
N ARG A 97 -14.59 2.29 -5.62
CA ARG A 97 -13.50 1.49 -5.03
C ARG A 97 -12.73 2.22 -3.92
N LEU A 98 -12.75 3.56 -3.92
CA LEU A 98 -12.09 4.41 -2.93
C LEU A 98 -13.03 4.88 -1.80
N ALA A 99 -14.29 4.45 -1.79
CA ALA A 99 -15.24 4.88 -0.75
C ALA A 99 -14.79 4.53 0.69
N PRO A 100 -14.28 3.31 0.99
CA PRO A 100 -13.73 3.03 2.31
C PRO A 100 -12.53 3.93 2.67
N TYR A 101 -11.73 4.28 1.66
CA TYR A 101 -10.57 5.16 1.83
C TYR A 101 -10.98 6.58 2.22
N ARG A 102 -12.00 7.14 1.54
CA ARG A 102 -12.57 8.44 1.89
C ARG A 102 -13.13 8.46 3.31
N GLN A 103 -13.82 7.40 3.71
CA GLN A 103 -14.33 7.26 5.08
C GLN A 103 -13.19 7.26 6.12
N ALA A 104 -12.08 6.57 5.84
CA ALA A 104 -10.91 6.56 6.71
C ALA A 104 -10.21 7.93 6.80
N ILE A 105 -10.10 8.65 5.68
CA ILE A 105 -9.55 10.02 5.65
C ILE A 105 -10.44 10.97 6.47
N GLU A 106 -11.75 10.93 6.24
CA GLU A 106 -12.68 11.79 6.97
C GLU A 106 -12.68 11.49 8.47
N PHE A 107 -12.67 10.21 8.84
CA PHE A 107 -12.50 9.80 10.22
C PHE A 107 -11.20 10.36 10.84
N GLY A 108 -10.08 10.27 10.12
CA GLY A 108 -8.80 10.81 10.57
C GLY A 108 -8.84 12.33 10.78
N ARG A 109 -9.42 13.08 9.84
CA ARG A 109 -9.62 14.54 9.94
C ARG A 109 -10.50 14.91 11.12
N SER A 110 -11.64 14.23 11.26
CA SER A 110 -12.57 14.41 12.37
C SER A 110 -11.95 14.10 13.74
N LEU A 111 -11.12 13.06 13.83
CA LEU A 111 -10.42 12.72 15.07
C LEU A 111 -9.35 13.75 15.43
N LEU A 112 -8.56 14.22 14.46
CA LEU A 112 -7.59 15.29 14.67
C LEU A 112 -8.26 16.58 15.16
N ALA A 113 -9.41 16.94 14.57
CA ALA A 113 -10.20 18.10 14.99
C ALA A 113 -10.72 17.97 16.43
N ARG A 114 -11.29 16.81 16.80
CA ARG A 114 -11.77 16.56 18.19
C ARG A 114 -10.65 16.62 19.22
N LEU A 115 -9.43 16.23 18.85
CA LEU A 115 -8.24 16.28 19.72
C LEU A 115 -7.49 17.61 19.65
N ASN A 116 -7.97 18.59 18.87
CA ASN A 116 -7.33 19.88 18.63
C ASN A 116 -5.88 19.77 18.13
N ILE A 117 -5.63 18.82 17.23
CA ILE A 117 -4.31 18.59 16.61
C ILE A 117 -4.32 19.19 15.19
N SER A 118 -3.57 20.27 14.99
CA SER A 118 -3.50 21.00 13.70
C SER A 118 -2.14 20.87 12.98
N ALA A 119 -1.17 20.25 13.64
CA ALA A 119 0.16 19.97 13.11
C ALA A 119 0.60 18.57 13.57
N LYS A 120 1.75 18.11 13.07
CA LYS A 120 2.34 16.82 13.46
C LYS A 120 2.30 16.68 15.00
N PRO A 121 1.63 15.63 15.52
CA PRO A 121 1.43 15.48 16.96
C PRO A 121 2.76 15.25 17.68
N ASP A 122 2.88 15.81 18.88
CA ASP A 122 3.96 15.45 19.82
C ASP A 122 3.77 14.02 20.36
N THR A 123 4.71 13.53 21.17
CA THR A 123 4.67 12.15 21.71
C THR A 123 3.37 11.84 22.46
N ARG A 124 2.88 12.77 23.28
CA ARG A 124 1.69 12.56 24.12
C ARG A 124 0.42 12.60 23.27
N GLN A 125 0.33 13.58 22.37
CA GLN A 125 -0.75 13.69 21.40
C GLN A 125 -0.80 12.46 20.49
N LYS A 126 0.36 11.97 20.03
CA LYS A 126 0.47 10.78 19.20
C LYS A 126 -0.02 9.54 19.92
N ALA A 127 0.35 9.35 21.19
CA ALA A 127 -0.10 8.20 21.98
C ALA A 127 -1.63 8.21 22.23
N GLU A 128 -2.23 9.37 22.52
CA GLU A 128 -3.70 9.50 22.62
C GLU A 128 -4.38 9.27 21.26
N LEU A 129 -3.86 9.90 20.19
CA LEU A 129 -4.39 9.76 18.84
C LEU A 129 -4.41 8.30 18.39
N LEU A 130 -3.31 7.55 18.60
CA LEU A 130 -3.24 6.13 18.22
C LEU A 130 -4.22 5.26 19.03
N ARG A 131 -4.38 5.52 20.33
CA ARG A 131 -5.35 4.80 21.17
C ARG A 131 -6.78 5.05 20.71
N ARG A 132 -7.14 6.31 20.46
CA ARG A 132 -8.45 6.71 19.94
C ARG A 132 -8.71 6.16 18.56
N PHE A 133 -7.72 6.24 17.68
CA PHE A 133 -7.81 5.70 16.32
C PHE A 133 -8.12 4.20 16.37
N ARG A 134 -7.37 3.40 17.15
CA ARG A 134 -7.61 1.96 17.25
C ARG A 134 -8.99 1.59 17.78
N ALA A 135 -9.54 2.40 18.69
CA ALA A 135 -10.81 2.15 19.36
C ALA A 135 -12.03 2.57 18.50
N GLU A 136 -11.90 3.62 17.69
CA GLU A 136 -13.02 4.29 17.03
C GLU A 136 -12.99 4.15 15.50
N ALA A 137 -11.87 3.71 14.91
CA ALA A 137 -11.72 3.67 13.46
C ALA A 137 -12.66 2.67 12.76
N PRO A 138 -13.07 2.96 11.51
CA PRO A 138 -13.76 2.00 10.67
C PRO A 138 -12.97 0.69 10.53
N GLU A 139 -13.67 -0.44 10.47
CA GLU A 139 -13.04 -1.76 10.39
C GLU A 139 -12.01 -1.92 9.25
N PRO A 140 -12.25 -1.42 8.01
CA PRO A 140 -11.31 -1.62 6.91
C PRO A 140 -9.91 -1.00 7.10
N VAL A 141 -9.77 0.03 7.94
CA VAL A 141 -8.46 0.66 8.19
C VAL A 141 -7.68 -0.04 9.32
N LEU A 142 -8.34 -0.96 10.06
CA LEU A 142 -7.69 -1.66 11.16
C LEU A 142 -6.62 -2.64 10.70
N ASP A 143 -6.73 -3.21 9.49
CA ASP A 143 -5.69 -4.05 8.89
C ASP A 143 -4.35 -3.29 8.81
N TRP A 144 -4.39 -2.08 8.26
CA TRP A 144 -3.24 -1.19 8.20
C TRP A 144 -2.74 -0.82 9.60
N PHE A 145 -3.64 -0.40 10.50
CA PHE A 145 -3.26 0.01 11.84
C PHE A 145 -2.54 -1.12 12.58
N ASN A 146 -3.10 -2.34 12.56
CA ASN A 146 -2.55 -3.50 13.27
C ASN A 146 -1.22 -3.95 12.67
N ALA A 147 -0.97 -3.72 11.39
CA ALA A 147 0.32 -3.99 10.76
C ALA A 147 1.38 -2.92 11.11
N ALA A 148 0.98 -1.66 11.26
CA ALA A 148 1.92 -0.53 11.43
C ALA A 148 2.17 -0.14 12.90
N VAL A 149 1.24 -0.42 13.81
CA VAL A 149 1.26 0.08 15.19
C VAL A 149 0.88 -1.00 16.18
N MET A 150 1.69 -1.13 17.24
CA MET A 150 1.39 -1.93 18.42
C MET A 150 1.15 -1.01 19.62
N LEU A 151 0.03 -1.20 20.32
CA LEU A 151 -0.24 -0.50 21.57
C LEU A 151 0.19 -1.40 22.74
N SER A 152 1.26 -1.04 23.45
CA SER A 152 1.79 -1.80 24.59
C SER A 152 2.06 -0.89 25.78
N GLY A 153 1.17 -0.90 26.78
CA GLY A 153 1.27 0.02 27.91
C GLY A 153 1.01 1.45 27.48
N ASP A 154 1.84 2.39 27.96
CA ASP A 154 1.63 3.82 27.73
C ASP A 154 2.18 4.31 26.37
N ASP A 155 3.20 3.62 25.82
CA ASP A 155 3.89 4.04 24.60
C ASP A 155 3.58 3.12 23.41
N PRO A 156 3.32 3.69 22.21
CA PRO A 156 3.19 2.90 21.00
C PRO A 156 4.55 2.29 20.60
N ARG A 157 4.52 1.03 20.20
CA ARG A 157 5.63 0.32 19.56
C ARG A 157 5.31 0.13 18.08
N TYR A 158 6.34 -0.03 17.26
CA TYR A 158 6.18 -0.16 15.81
C TYR A 158 6.86 -1.43 15.33
N PRO A 159 6.15 -2.30 14.59
CA PRO A 159 6.75 -3.46 13.95
C PRO A 159 7.83 -3.03 12.94
N PRO A 160 8.95 -3.74 12.85
CA PRO A 160 10.09 -3.31 12.03
C PRO A 160 9.75 -3.21 10.54
N LEU A 161 8.78 -4.02 10.07
CA LEU A 161 8.42 -4.09 8.65
C LEU A 161 7.96 -2.74 8.08
N LEU A 162 7.14 -2.00 8.83
CA LEU A 162 6.55 -0.73 8.38
C LEU A 162 7.18 0.49 9.09
N GLY A 163 8.41 0.31 9.56
CA GLY A 163 9.23 1.34 10.19
C GLY A 163 8.56 1.96 11.42
N THR A 164 8.44 3.29 11.46
CA THR A 164 7.94 4.01 12.66
C THR A 164 6.46 4.39 12.56
N GLY A 165 5.62 3.38 12.31
CA GLY A 165 4.17 3.56 12.16
C GLY A 165 3.79 4.05 10.76
N GLY A 166 4.36 3.43 9.73
CA GLY A 166 4.11 3.77 8.33
C GLY A 166 5.15 4.69 7.69
N ASN A 167 6.34 4.81 8.28
CA ASN A 167 7.42 5.68 7.81
C ASN A 167 8.75 4.94 7.68
N ASP A 168 9.48 5.23 6.61
CA ASP A 168 10.89 4.86 6.39
C ASP A 168 11.73 6.14 6.22
N GLY A 169 12.36 6.58 7.31
CA GLY A 169 13.04 7.87 7.34
C GLY A 169 12.10 9.05 7.06
N ARG A 170 12.27 9.69 5.90
CA ARG A 170 11.40 10.79 5.42
C ARG A 170 10.28 10.32 4.49
N LEU A 171 10.30 9.05 4.08
CA LEU A 171 9.30 8.46 3.21
C LEU A 171 8.09 8.04 4.04
N ASP A 172 6.93 8.64 3.76
CA ASP A 172 5.65 8.21 4.34
C ASP A 172 5.01 7.19 3.40
N PHE A 173 4.85 5.95 3.88
CA PHE A 173 4.27 4.87 3.09
C PHE A 173 2.80 5.13 2.77
N THR A 174 2.07 5.82 3.64
CA THR A 174 0.63 6.05 3.49
C THR A 174 0.34 7.02 2.37
N ASN A 175 1.05 8.14 2.34
CA ASN A 175 0.88 9.13 1.28
C ASN A 175 1.49 8.67 -0.04
N ASN A 176 2.57 7.88 0.00
CA ASN A 176 3.09 7.24 -1.22
C ASN A 176 2.07 6.24 -1.79
N PHE A 177 1.48 5.40 -0.95
CA PHE A 177 0.43 4.47 -1.36
C PHE A 177 -0.75 5.20 -2.02
N MET A 178 -1.25 6.28 -1.40
CA MET A 178 -2.31 7.11 -1.97
C MET A 178 -1.92 7.70 -3.34
N GLN A 179 -0.70 8.21 -3.48
CA GLN A 179 -0.21 8.71 -4.78
C GLN A 179 -0.18 7.59 -5.83
N ARG A 180 0.27 6.37 -5.47
CA ARG A 180 0.27 5.22 -6.39
C ARG A 180 -1.14 4.80 -6.78
N LEU A 181 -2.12 4.87 -5.88
CA LEU A 181 -3.51 4.65 -6.23
C LEU A 181 -4.03 5.67 -7.24
N VAL A 182 -3.64 6.94 -7.11
CA VAL A 182 -3.99 8.02 -8.07
C VAL A 182 -3.28 7.83 -9.41
N ASP A 183 -2.05 7.30 -9.41
CA ASP A 183 -1.34 6.95 -10.65
C ASP A 183 -2.03 5.78 -11.38
N LEU A 184 -2.65 4.86 -10.63
CA LEU A 184 -3.31 3.66 -11.17
C LEU A 184 -4.77 3.85 -11.56
N PHE A 185 -5.51 4.70 -10.86
CA PHE A 185 -6.95 4.85 -11.02
C PHE A 185 -7.37 6.32 -11.01
N ASP A 186 -8.31 6.67 -11.89
CA ASP A 186 -8.98 7.97 -11.85
C ASP A 186 -9.78 8.08 -10.52
N PRO A 187 -9.49 9.05 -9.64
CA PRO A 187 -10.20 9.18 -8.36
C PRO A 187 -11.69 9.56 -8.52
N ALA A 188 -12.08 10.13 -9.66
CA ALA A 188 -13.47 10.48 -9.96
C ALA A 188 -14.29 9.27 -10.41
N THR A 189 -13.80 8.50 -11.38
CA THR A 189 -14.57 7.37 -11.97
C THR A 189 -14.22 6.02 -11.35
N GLY A 190 -12.96 5.85 -10.95
CA GLY A 190 -12.38 4.58 -10.51
C GLY A 190 -11.91 3.70 -11.67
N ASP A 191 -11.86 4.22 -12.88
CA ASP A 191 -11.32 3.50 -14.04
C ASP A 191 -9.79 3.46 -13.99
N PRO A 192 -9.15 2.39 -14.52
CA PRO A 192 -7.70 2.33 -14.63
C PRO A 192 -7.18 3.44 -15.56
N THR A 193 -6.03 4.02 -15.21
CA THR A 193 -5.31 4.93 -16.09
C THR A 193 -4.71 4.18 -17.30
N PRO A 194 -4.32 4.87 -18.39
CA PRO A 194 -3.80 4.21 -19.59
C PRO A 194 -2.61 3.27 -19.34
N ASP A 195 -1.73 3.63 -18.41
CA ASP A 195 -0.51 2.86 -18.12
C ASP A 195 -0.73 1.73 -17.09
N ALA A 196 -1.84 1.77 -16.34
CA ALA A 196 -2.10 0.83 -15.24
C ALA A 196 -2.14 -0.63 -15.69
N ALA A 197 -2.58 -0.92 -16.92
CA ALA A 197 -2.59 -2.27 -17.48
C ALA A 197 -1.17 -2.77 -17.79
N GLY A 198 -0.32 -1.95 -18.41
CA GLY A 198 1.07 -2.31 -18.70
C GLY A 198 1.87 -2.55 -17.42
N TRP A 199 1.71 -1.67 -16.43
CA TRP A 199 2.30 -1.85 -15.11
C TRP A 199 1.82 -3.13 -14.41
N LEU A 200 0.55 -3.53 -14.60
CA LEU A 200 0.03 -4.77 -14.02
C LEU A 200 0.65 -6.01 -14.69
N GLU A 201 0.83 -5.96 -16.01
CA GLU A 201 1.49 -7.04 -16.76
C GLU A 201 2.92 -7.26 -16.29
N GLU A 202 3.68 -6.18 -16.08
CA GLU A 202 5.02 -6.26 -15.50
C GLU A 202 4.98 -6.83 -14.08
N ALA A 203 4.12 -6.26 -13.22
CA ALA A 203 4.07 -6.61 -11.80
C ALA A 203 3.69 -8.07 -11.55
N LEU A 204 2.76 -8.63 -12.33
CA LEU A 204 2.26 -9.99 -12.14
C LEU A 204 2.92 -11.01 -13.08
N PHE A 205 3.05 -10.67 -14.35
CA PHE A 205 3.44 -11.60 -15.42
C PHE A 205 4.87 -11.37 -15.91
N GLY A 206 5.59 -10.39 -15.37
CA GLY A 206 6.98 -10.11 -15.72
C GLY A 206 7.16 -9.71 -17.19
N VAL A 207 6.09 -9.22 -17.84
CA VAL A 207 6.16 -8.68 -19.20
C VAL A 207 6.86 -7.32 -19.11
N PRO A 208 7.95 -7.09 -19.86
CA PRO A 208 8.67 -5.81 -19.79
C PRO A 208 7.77 -4.62 -20.12
N GLU A 209 7.75 -3.62 -19.24
CA GLU A 209 7.00 -2.38 -19.41
C GLU A 209 7.98 -1.19 -19.49
N PRO A 210 7.99 -0.43 -20.61
CA PRO A 210 8.93 0.68 -20.79
C PRO A 210 8.63 1.88 -19.90
N THR A 211 7.37 2.04 -19.45
CA THR A 211 6.99 3.18 -18.61
C THR A 211 7.17 2.83 -17.14
N ARG A 212 7.90 3.68 -16.41
CA ARG A 212 7.95 3.67 -14.94
C ARG A 212 7.95 5.10 -14.47
N ILE A 213 7.45 5.34 -13.25
CA ILE A 213 7.38 6.67 -12.69
C ILE A 213 8.48 6.91 -11.67
N LYS A 214 8.88 8.17 -11.51
CA LYS A 214 9.80 8.55 -10.44
C LYS A 214 9.13 8.37 -9.09
N GLY A 215 9.80 7.67 -8.18
CA GLY A 215 9.28 7.44 -6.84
C GLY A 215 10.20 6.51 -6.06
N ALA A 216 10.05 6.50 -4.74
CA ALA A 216 10.83 5.62 -3.86
C ALA A 216 9.97 4.44 -3.38
N ILE A 217 10.52 3.23 -3.46
CA ILE A 217 9.92 2.02 -2.88
C ILE A 217 10.38 1.75 -1.43
N GLY A 218 11.27 2.60 -0.91
CA GLY A 218 11.83 2.49 0.44
C GLY A 218 12.79 1.31 0.58
N GLN A 219 12.98 0.84 1.82
CA GLN A 219 13.86 -0.27 2.18
C GLN A 219 13.59 -1.62 1.47
N PHE A 220 12.46 -1.77 0.77
CA PHE A 220 11.99 -3.07 0.27
C PHE A 220 12.58 -3.51 -1.06
N SER A 221 13.08 -2.59 -1.88
CA SER A 221 13.79 -2.92 -3.13
C SER A 221 15.03 -2.02 -3.31
N PRO A 222 16.19 -2.43 -2.74
CA PRO A 222 17.42 -1.65 -2.83
C PRO A 222 17.89 -1.43 -4.27
N GLY A 223 17.57 -2.33 -5.20
CA GLY A 223 17.93 -2.21 -6.60
C GLY A 223 17.22 -1.07 -7.34
N ASP A 224 16.05 -0.64 -6.86
CA ASP A 224 15.24 0.41 -7.48
C ASP A 224 15.44 1.79 -6.82
N ALA A 225 16.38 1.92 -5.88
CA ALA A 225 16.64 3.15 -5.14
C ALA A 225 17.26 4.27 -6.00
N GLY A 226 17.65 3.98 -7.24
CA GLY A 226 18.39 4.89 -8.11
C GLY A 226 19.84 5.08 -7.68
N GLY A 227 20.47 6.12 -8.21
CA GLY A 227 21.87 6.47 -7.91
C GLY A 227 22.86 6.04 -8.99
N PRO A 228 24.16 5.94 -8.66
CA PRO A 228 25.21 5.66 -9.63
C PRO A 228 24.98 4.33 -10.36
N ASN A 229 25.14 4.34 -11.68
CA ASN A 229 24.93 3.17 -12.56
C ASN A 229 23.51 2.58 -12.54
N ALA A 230 22.50 3.32 -12.08
CA ALA A 230 21.08 2.90 -12.13
C ALA A 230 20.41 3.17 -13.49
N SER A 231 21.18 3.55 -14.52
CA SER A 231 20.73 3.78 -15.89
C SER A 231 21.89 3.52 -16.86
N THR A 232 21.66 3.70 -18.17
CA THR A 232 22.71 3.67 -19.20
C THR A 232 23.70 4.84 -19.09
N GLY A 233 23.43 5.83 -18.22
CA GLY A 233 24.34 6.90 -17.83
C GLY A 233 24.98 6.69 -16.46
N PHE A 234 25.75 7.67 -15.99
CA PHE A 234 26.47 7.59 -14.72
C PHE A 234 25.58 7.61 -13.48
N GLU A 235 24.33 8.07 -13.62
CA GLU A 235 23.34 8.15 -12.53
C GLU A 235 21.93 7.91 -13.09
N GLY A 236 21.08 7.23 -12.32
CA GLY A 236 19.68 6.98 -12.65
C GLY A 236 18.74 7.47 -11.54
N SER A 237 17.53 7.89 -11.92
CA SER A 237 16.46 8.18 -10.96
C SER A 237 15.93 6.89 -10.33
N SER A 238 15.40 6.98 -9.12
CA SER A 238 14.57 5.91 -8.54
C SER A 238 13.26 5.82 -9.33
N LEU A 239 13.06 4.70 -10.02
CA LEU A 239 11.89 4.43 -10.86
C LEU A 239 11.14 3.23 -10.31
N ILE A 240 9.84 3.38 -10.14
CA ILE A 240 8.98 2.35 -9.56
C ILE A 240 7.79 2.07 -10.47
N ASN A 241 7.34 0.82 -10.41
CA ASN A 241 6.04 0.42 -10.91
C ASN A 241 5.00 0.65 -9.79
N PRO A 242 3.93 1.43 -10.01
CA PRO A 242 2.93 1.70 -8.98
C PRO A 242 2.23 0.46 -8.42
N TRP A 243 1.99 -0.57 -9.25
CA TRP A 243 1.41 -1.84 -8.79
C TRP A 243 2.34 -2.58 -7.84
N ASP A 244 3.66 -2.56 -8.09
CA ASP A 244 4.61 -3.20 -7.19
C ASP A 244 4.54 -2.59 -5.79
N PHE A 245 4.48 -1.27 -5.70
CA PHE A 245 4.37 -0.57 -4.42
C PHE A 245 3.03 -0.85 -3.71
N VAL A 246 1.91 -0.77 -4.44
CA VAL A 246 0.58 -1.02 -3.89
C VAL A 246 0.47 -2.46 -3.38
N LEU A 247 0.81 -3.43 -4.21
CA LEU A 247 0.70 -4.85 -3.83
C LEU A 247 1.67 -5.22 -2.70
N MET A 248 2.86 -4.61 -2.66
CA MET A 248 3.80 -4.77 -1.56
C MET A 248 3.21 -4.29 -0.23
N ILE A 249 2.63 -3.09 -0.18
CA ILE A 249 2.00 -2.58 1.05
C ILE A 249 0.76 -3.42 1.43
N GLU A 250 -0.04 -3.84 0.45
CA GLU A 250 -1.17 -4.75 0.67
C GLU A 250 -0.74 -6.09 1.27
N GLY A 251 0.42 -6.59 0.86
CA GLY A 251 1.02 -7.81 1.43
C GLY A 251 1.62 -7.62 2.81
N ALA A 252 2.18 -6.44 3.12
CA ALA A 252 2.69 -6.13 4.45
C ALA A 252 1.59 -6.19 5.52
N MET A 253 0.34 -5.90 5.15
CA MET A 253 -0.81 -5.97 6.06
C MET A 253 -1.20 -7.40 6.47
N ALA A 254 -0.71 -8.44 5.79
CA ALA A 254 -0.85 -9.82 6.26
C ALA A 254 -0.11 -10.10 7.57
N PHE A 255 0.77 -9.19 8.01
CA PHE A 255 1.58 -9.29 9.23
C PHE A 255 1.06 -8.37 10.32
N ALA A 256 -0.15 -8.63 10.79
CA ALA A 256 -0.69 -7.97 11.96
C ALA A 256 0.22 -8.21 13.18
N ALA A 257 0.58 -7.14 13.87
CA ALA A 257 1.45 -7.21 15.01
C ALA A 257 0.65 -7.41 16.30
N ALA A 258 1.19 -8.24 17.19
CA ALA A 258 0.59 -8.56 18.47
C ALA A 258 1.63 -8.52 19.58
N VAL A 259 1.21 -8.09 20.78
CA VAL A 259 2.02 -8.13 21.98
C VAL A 259 1.81 -9.50 22.64
N SER A 260 2.82 -10.37 22.60
CA SER A 260 2.83 -11.61 23.39
C SER A 260 3.45 -11.35 24.77
N ARG A 261 2.87 -11.95 25.82
CA ARG A 261 3.41 -11.92 27.19
C ARG A 261 4.34 -13.09 27.45
#